data_AF-A0A7W1AB51-F1
#
_entry.id   AF-A0A7W1AB51-F1
#
_cell.length_a   1.000
_cell.length_b   1.000
_cell.length_c   1.000
_cell.angle_alpha   90.00
_cell.angle_beta   90.00
_cell.angle_gamma   90.00
#
_symmetry.space_group_name_H-M   'P 1'
#
loop_
_entity.id
_entity.type
_entity.pdbx_description
1 polymer ?
#
loop_
_entity_poly.entity_id
_entity_poly.type
_entity_poly.pdbx_seq_one_letter_code
_entity_poly.pdbx_strand_id
1 'polypeptide(L)' 'MRVFPATLSALSPLEQARRIAALANEKLAEDVVILDMRRVCVYTDFFVLATGRNARQTKAIYDEVH' A
#
# COMPACT_ATOMS: atom_id res chain seq x y z
N MET A 1 -0.52 -25.64 -10.35
CA MET A 1 0.54 -24.90 -9.62
C MET A 1 1.38 -24.14 -10.64
N ARG A 2 0.98 -22.92 -11.02
CA ARG A 2 1.69 -22.11 -12.02
C ARG A 2 2.53 -21.06 -11.27
N VAL A 3 3.85 -21.18 -11.43
CA VAL A 3 4.86 -20.25 -10.93
C VAL A 3 4.92 -19.10 -11.93
N PHE A 4 4.54 -17.88 -11.53
CA PHE A 4 4.72 -16.69 -12.36
C PHE A 4 6.18 -16.24 -12.28
N PRO A 5 6.84 -15.95 -13.42
CA PRO A 5 8.27 -15.67 -13.47
C PRO A 5 8.57 -14.30 -12.85
N ALA A 6 9.48 -14.30 -11.88
CA ALA A 6 9.99 -13.11 -11.22
C ALA A 6 11.02 -12.40 -12.11
N THR A 7 10.62 -11.31 -12.78
CA THR A 7 11.56 -10.33 -13.35
C THR A 7 10.98 -8.91 -13.27
N LEU A 8 11.16 -8.30 -12.10
CA LEU A 8 11.25 -6.86 -11.75
C LEU A 8 11.22 -6.83 -10.21
N SER A 9 12.38 -7.09 -9.57
CA SER A 9 12.57 -7.22 -8.10
C SER A 9 11.26 -7.37 -7.31
N ALA A 10 10.64 -8.55 -7.38
CA ALA A 10 9.27 -8.72 -6.91
C ALA A 10 9.24 -8.53 -5.38
N LEU A 11 8.87 -7.33 -4.94
CA LEU A 11 8.61 -7.06 -3.54
C LEU A 11 7.56 -8.07 -3.07
N SER A 12 7.79 -8.69 -1.92
CA SER A 12 6.74 -9.45 -1.26
C SER A 12 5.54 -8.52 -1.00
N PRO A 13 4.32 -9.07 -0.89
CA PRO A 13 3.12 -8.25 -0.65
C PRO A 13 3.25 -7.33 0.58
N LEU A 14 3.95 -7.79 1.63
CA LEU A 14 4.23 -6.99 2.81
C LEU A 14 5.24 -5.87 2.55
N GLU A 15 6.28 -6.12 1.76
CA GLU A 15 7.25 -5.08 1.37
C GLU A 15 6.58 -4.02 0.49
N GLN A 16 5.70 -4.43 -0.42
CA GLN A 16 4.91 -3.50 -1.21
C GLN A 16 3.99 -2.65 -0.32
N ALA A 17 3.27 -3.26 0.63
CA ALA A 17 2.42 -2.53 1.56
C ALA A 17 3.22 -1.54 2.43
N ARG A 18 4.39 -1.96 2.93
CA ARG A 18 5.30 -1.08 3.70
C ARG A 18 5.81 0.09 2.88
N ARG A 19 6.16 -0.15 1.61
CA ARG A 19 6.60 0.91 0.71
C ARG A 19 5.48 1.94 0.48
N ILE A 20 4.26 1.49 0.21
CA ILE A 20 3.11 2.38 0.04
C ILE A 20 2.84 3.19 1.30
N ALA A 21 2.88 2.55 2.47
CA ALA A 21 2.72 3.24 3.76
C ALA A 21 3.79 4.30 4.00
N ALA A 22 5.05 4.02 3.61
CA ALA A 22 6.14 4.99 3.70
C ALA A 22 5.90 6.21 2.79
N LEU A 23 5.50 5.99 1.53
CA LEU A 23 5.18 7.07 0.59
C LEU A 23 4.01 7.94 1.08
N ALA A 24 2.98 7.31 1.66
CA ALA A 24 1.88 8.05 2.28
C ALA A 24 2.36 8.89 3.47
N ASN A 25 3.24 8.36 4.31
CA ASN A 25 3.81 9.06 5.46
C ASN A 25 4.72 10.24 5.03
N GLU A 26 5.45 10.11 3.92
CA GLU A 26 6.24 11.21 3.34
C GLU A 26 5.37 12.39 2.90
N LYS A 27 4.10 12.15 2.55
CA LYS A 27 3.10 13.19 2.28
C LYS A 27 2.31 13.63 3.52
N LEU A 28 2.80 13.31 4.73
CA LEU A 28 2.19 13.65 6.01
C LEU A 28 0.77 13.08 6.19
N ALA A 29 0.50 11.89 5.63
CA ALA A 29 -0.76 11.21 5.89
C ALA A 29 -0.90 10.84 7.37
N GLU A 30 -2.13 10.92 7.87
CA GLU A 30 -2.50 10.55 9.24
C GLU A 30 -3.07 9.12 9.24
N ASP A 31 -3.10 8.47 10.40
CA ASP A 31 -3.67 7.13 10.60
C ASP A 31 -3.22 6.07 9.58
N VAL A 32 -1.93 6.10 9.21
CA VAL A 32 -1.37 5.13 8.25
C VAL A 32 -1.30 3.74 8.88
N VAL A 33 -2.16 2.82 8.42
CA VAL A 33 -2.24 1.46 8.96
C VAL A 33 -2.24 0.41 7.85
N ILE A 34 -1.58 -0.72 8.12
CA ILE A 34 -1.57 -1.89 7.23
C ILE A 34 -2.45 -2.97 7.86
N LEU A 35 -3.51 -3.39 7.16
CA LEU A 35 -4.38 -4.47 7.59
C LEU A 35 -4.00 -5.76 6.85
N ASP A 36 -3.82 -6.85 7.62
CA ASP A 36 -3.64 -8.20 7.08
C ASP A 36 -4.98 -8.80 6.70
N MET A 37 -5.21 -8.93 5.40
CA MET A 37 -6.47 -9.37 4.83
C MET A 37 -6.51 -10.87 4.56
N ARG A 38 -5.40 -11.60 4.71
CA ARG A 38 -5.29 -13.02 4.33
C ARG A 38 -6.24 -13.96 5.09
N ARG A 39 -6.76 -13.51 6.23
CA ARG A 39 -7.75 -14.25 7.04
C ARG A 39 -9.20 -13.85 6.77
N VAL A 40 -9.41 -12.77 6.02
CA VAL A 40 -10.71 -12.11 5.84
C VAL A 40 -11.14 -12.11 4.37
N CYS A 41 -10.16 -12.09 3.46
CA CYS A 41 -10.34 -11.89 2.03
C CYS A 41 -9.38 -12.79 1.23
N VAL A 42 -9.87 -13.39 0.13
CA VAL A 42 -9.10 -14.33 -0.71
C VAL A 42 -8.39 -13.62 -1.87
N TYR A 43 -8.77 -12.37 -2.18
CA TYR A 43 -8.30 -11.65 -3.37
C TYR A 43 -7.26 -10.57 -3.08
N THR A 44 -6.97 -10.25 -1.82
CA THR A 44 -5.93 -9.27 -1.46
C THR A 44 -5.24 -9.66 -0.16
N ASP A 45 -3.91 -9.55 -0.13
CA ASP A 45 -3.11 -9.88 1.05
C ASP A 45 -3.14 -8.78 2.12
N PHE A 46 -3.01 -7.52 1.70
CA PHE A 46 -2.91 -6.37 2.60
C PHE A 46 -3.67 -5.15 2.08
N PHE A 47 -4.31 -4.42 2.99
CA PHE A 47 -4.79 -3.06 2.74
C PHE A 47 -3.89 -2.05 3.43
N VAL A 48 -3.59 -0.94 2.76
CA VAL A 48 -2.94 0.21 3.35
C VAL A 48 -3.97 1.33 3.42
N LEU A 49 -4.35 1.74 4.63
CA LEU A 49 -5.22 2.88 4.85
C LEU A 49 -4.36 4.08 5.24
N ALA A 50 -4.73 5.24 4.73
CA ALA A 50 -4.09 6.51 5.03
C ALA A 50 -5.13 7.63 4.96
N THR A 51 -5.09 8.55 5.92
CA THR A 51 -6.01 9.68 6.01
C THR A 51 -5.32 10.95 5.53
N GLY A 52 -5.89 11.59 4.51
CA GLY A 52 -5.51 12.95 4.09
C GLY A 52 -6.39 13.99 4.79
N ARG A 53 -5.79 15.09 5.24
CA ARG A 53 -6.48 16.19 5.94
C ARG A 53 -7.33 17.06 5.01
N ASN A 54 -7.12 16.97 3.70
CA ASN A 54 -7.87 17.67 2.68
C ASN A 54 -7.71 17.00 1.30
N ALA A 55 -8.53 17.41 0.33
CA ALA A 55 -8.53 16.84 -1.02
C ALA A 55 -7.20 17.01 -1.77
N ARG A 56 -6.50 18.14 -1.58
CA ARG A 56 -5.20 18.41 -2.21
C ARG A 56 -4.13 17.44 -1.69
N GLN A 57 -4.06 17.24 -0.37
CA GLN A 57 -3.12 16.29 0.23
C GLN A 57 -3.46 14.86 -0.17
N THR A 58 -4.74 14.50 -0.16
CA THR A 58 -5.19 13.16 -0.58
C THR A 58 -4.78 12.88 -2.02
N LYS A 59 -4.92 13.86 -2.92
CA LYS A 59 -4.41 13.75 -4.29
C LYS A 59 -2.89 13.59 -4.33
N ALA A 60 -2.14 14.34 -3.54
CA ALA A 60 -0.68 14.21 -3.48
C ALA A 60 -0.21 12.85 -2.94
N ILE A 61 -0.93 12.26 -1.99
CA ILE A 61 -0.71 10.88 -1.52
C ILE A 61 -0.96 9.88 -2.65
N TYR A 62 -2.08 10.02 -3.37
CA TYR A 62 -2.40 9.17 -4.51
C TYR A 62 -1.34 9.28 -5.63
N ASP A 63 -0.96 10.49 -6.01
CA ASP A 63 -0.01 10.76 -7.09
C ASP A 63 1.39 10.16 -6.80
N GLU A 64 1.76 9.99 -5.52
CA GLU A 64 3.05 9.39 -5.13
C GLU A 64 3.01 7.85 -5.14
N VAL A 65 1.82 7.28 -4.91
CA VAL A 65 1.62 5.83 -4.84
C VAL A 65 1.33 5.21 -6.22
N HIS A 66 0.72 5.98 -7.13
CA HIS A 66 0.33 5.57 -8.48
C HIS A 66 1.50 5.53 -9.47
#